data_AF-A0A6A4H366-F1
#
_entry.id   AF-A0A6A4H366-F1
#
_cell.length_a   1.000
_cell.length_b   1.000
_cell.length_c   1.000
_cell.angle_alpha   90.00
_cell.angle_beta   90.00
_cell.angle_gamma   90.00
#
_symmetry.space_group_name_H-M   'P 1'
#
loop_
_entity.id
_entity.type
_entity.pdbx_description
1 polymer ?
#
loop_
_entity_poly.entity_id
_entity_poly.type
_entity_poly.pdbx_seq_one_letter_code
_entity_poly.pdbx_strand_id
1 'polypeptide(L)'
;MGLQVFVKDLRYGLKKGISEKTAQKWMKHMGYCWKKTPKGQYINGHEQYDVVYYRQTEFLPAMSALEHCTCSWILTHLDQLGPLPQNRIIVVWFHNESMFYANNRRNLIWCDPNLKATPQPKGEGPPLMAADFVPQDYGWLCSHDGKRSAQVLFKAGKGRKGYFTNKNILAHAKIAMDILETNYPDEEHIFVFDNATTHRKQADNALSACCMPKSSSSLDWPNFGCSVDSVNADGHPFLETKQVRKQDWIPMRDTVIPGTDTVQHLYFPHNHPSLPGQFKGMAVLLEEQWFFINAYCCSLTGPQAAWAAKKYKWHHQLPDSILDKLE
;
A
#
# COMPACT_ATOMS: atom_id res chain seq x y z
N MET A 1 -18.13 10.99 24.89
CA MET A 1 -18.41 10.83 26.34
C MET A 1 -18.22 12.17 27.03
N GLY A 2 -19.32 12.69 27.58
CA GLY A 2 -19.43 14.08 28.04
C GLY A 2 -18.67 14.36 29.32
N LEU A 3 -18.15 15.59 29.42
CA LEU A 3 -17.73 16.19 30.69
C LEU A 3 -18.99 16.38 31.55
N GLN A 4 -19.36 15.35 32.31
CA GLN A 4 -20.43 15.43 33.30
C GLN A 4 -19.83 15.40 34.70
N VAL A 5 -18.98 16.38 35.00
CA VAL A 5 -18.68 16.75 36.38
C VAL A 5 -18.71 18.28 36.46
N PHE A 6 -19.92 18.83 36.39
CA PHE A 6 -20.13 20.20 36.86
C PHE A 6 -20.10 20.14 38.39
N VAL A 7 -19.05 20.70 38.96
CA VAL A 7 -18.79 20.79 40.40
C VAL A 7 -20.07 21.22 41.13
N LYS A 8 -20.58 20.36 42.01
CA LYS A 8 -21.57 20.78 43.01
C LYS A 8 -20.85 21.73 43.95
N ASP A 9 -21.08 23.03 43.80
CA ASP A 9 -20.46 24.00 44.68
C ASP A 9 -21.16 23.96 46.05
N LEU A 10 -20.58 23.18 46.96
CA LEU A 10 -21.03 23.01 48.35
C LEU A 10 -21.06 24.32 49.13
N ARG A 11 -20.39 25.38 48.64
CA ARG A 11 -20.35 26.69 49.30
C ARG A 11 -21.64 27.50 49.17
N TYR A 12 -22.46 27.23 48.15
CA TYR A 12 -23.66 28.04 47.85
C TYR A 12 -24.99 27.27 47.98
N GLY A 13 -24.96 26.04 48.51
CA GLY A 13 -26.18 25.26 48.79
C GLY A 13 -27.01 24.87 47.56
N LEU A 14 -26.42 24.90 46.36
CA LEU A 14 -27.13 24.64 45.11
C LEU A 14 -27.46 23.14 44.96
N LYS A 15 -28.76 22.81 44.86
CA LYS A 15 -29.26 21.43 44.70
C LYS A 15 -29.04 20.85 43.29
N LYS A 16 -28.90 21.69 42.28
CA LYS A 16 -28.62 21.30 40.87
C LYS A 16 -27.36 22.01 40.39
N GLY A 17 -26.52 21.30 39.65
CA GLY A 17 -25.35 21.89 39.00
C GLY A 17 -25.75 22.94 37.95
N ILE A 18 -24.85 23.86 37.67
CA ILE A 18 -25.03 24.83 36.59
C ILE A 18 -25.13 24.12 35.23
N SER A 19 -26.02 24.61 34.37
CA SER A 19 -26.10 24.11 32.99
C SER A 19 -24.89 24.56 32.19
N GLU A 20 -24.50 23.79 31.18
CA GLU A 20 -23.43 24.18 30.25
C GLU A 20 -23.70 25.55 29.61
N LYS A 21 -24.96 25.82 29.23
CA LYS A 21 -25.38 27.10 28.65
C LYS A 21 -25.19 28.26 29.62
N THR A 22 -25.43 28.04 30.91
CA THR A 22 -25.17 29.03 31.97
C THR A 22 -23.67 29.27 32.14
N ALA A 23 -22.88 28.19 32.20
CA ALA A 23 -21.43 28.28 32.32
C ALA A 23 -20.81 29.04 31.13
N GLN A 24 -21.20 28.73 29.89
CA GLN A 24 -20.71 29.43 28.71
C GLN A 24 -21.08 30.93 28.69
N LYS A 25 -22.28 31.30 29.18
CA LYS A 25 -22.67 32.71 29.34
C LYS A 25 -21.79 33.44 30.36
N TRP A 26 -21.53 32.81 31.50
CA TRP A 26 -20.66 33.38 32.53
C TRP A 26 -19.24 33.56 32.02
N MET A 27 -18.70 32.57 31.30
CA MET A 27 -17.36 32.63 30.71
C MET A 27 -17.23 33.83 29.76
N LYS A 28 -18.20 34.07 28.88
CA LYS A 28 -18.23 35.26 28.03
C LYS A 28 -18.31 36.57 28.84
N HIS A 29 -19.11 36.60 29.90
CA HIS A 29 -19.25 37.78 30.75
C HIS A 29 -17.95 38.09 31.52
N MET A 30 -17.19 37.06 31.90
CA MET A 30 -15.86 37.16 32.50
C MET A 30 -14.76 37.47 31.47
N GLY A 31 -15.11 37.77 30.22
CA GLY A 31 -14.19 38.12 29.14
C GLY A 31 -13.52 36.93 28.44
N TYR A 32 -13.81 35.69 28.84
CA TYR A 32 -13.21 34.52 28.22
C TYR A 32 -13.69 34.36 26.77
N CYS A 33 -12.76 34.04 25.88
CA CYS A 33 -13.04 33.78 24.48
C CYS A 33 -12.82 32.31 24.13
N TRP A 34 -13.76 31.71 23.41
CA TRP A 34 -13.56 30.39 22.78
C TRP A 34 -12.77 30.58 21.49
N LYS A 35 -11.48 30.24 21.50
CA LYS A 35 -10.60 30.42 20.33
C LYS A 35 -9.82 29.15 20.06
N LYS A 36 -9.65 28.82 18.77
CA LYS A 36 -8.71 27.80 18.31
C LYS A 36 -7.32 28.43 18.30
N THR A 37 -6.30 27.74 18.80
CA THR A 37 -4.92 28.12 18.47
C THR A 37 -4.77 28.01 16.95
N PRO A 38 -4.38 29.08 16.22
CA PRO A 38 -4.35 29.04 14.77
C PRO A 38 -3.33 28.01 14.28
N LYS A 39 -3.83 26.97 13.60
CA LYS A 39 -3.06 26.08 12.75
C LYS A 39 -3.90 25.82 11.50
N GLY A 40 -3.33 26.13 10.35
CA GLY A 40 -3.91 25.78 9.07
C GLY A 40 -3.91 24.26 8.92
N GLN A 41 -5.06 23.69 8.62
CA GLN A 41 -5.14 22.34 8.07
C GLN A 41 -5.02 22.51 6.56
N TYR A 42 -4.10 21.79 5.93
CA TYR A 42 -3.98 21.79 4.48
C TYR A 42 -5.20 21.07 3.92
N ILE A 43 -6.14 21.83 3.37
CA ILE A 43 -7.24 21.28 2.58
C ILE A 43 -6.69 21.27 1.16
N ASN A 44 -6.34 20.09 0.66
CA ASN A 44 -6.02 19.94 -0.75
C ASN A 44 -7.33 20.13 -1.53
N GLY A 45 -7.63 21.36 -1.94
CA GLY A 45 -8.81 21.72 -2.71
C GLY A 45 -8.72 21.35 -4.19
N HIS A 46 -7.71 20.57 -4.58
CA HIS A 46 -7.47 20.18 -5.96
C HIS A 46 -7.65 18.67 -6.09
N GLU A 47 -8.85 18.25 -6.49
CA GLU A 47 -9.02 16.90 -7.05
C GLU A 47 -8.35 16.89 -8.43
N GLN A 48 -7.40 15.98 -8.63
CA GLN A 48 -6.72 15.81 -9.91
C GLN A 48 -7.65 15.09 -10.90
N TYR A 49 -7.67 15.50 -12.17
CA TYR A 49 -8.63 14.99 -13.16
C TYR A 49 -8.56 13.46 -13.32
N ASP A 50 -7.36 12.88 -13.32
CA ASP A 50 -7.13 11.44 -13.40
C ASP A 50 -7.72 10.69 -12.20
N VAL A 51 -7.61 11.24 -10.99
CA VAL A 51 -8.23 10.67 -9.78
C VAL A 51 -9.75 10.69 -9.90
N VAL A 52 -10.33 11.80 -10.37
CA VAL A 52 -11.78 11.90 -10.58
C VAL A 52 -12.24 10.93 -11.67
N TYR A 53 -11.51 10.86 -12.78
CA TYR A 53 -11.80 9.95 -13.89
C TYR A 53 -11.81 8.51 -13.41
N TYR A 54 -10.72 8.04 -12.79
CA TYR A 54 -10.63 6.68 -12.24
C TYR A 54 -11.74 6.39 -11.23
N ARG A 55 -12.03 7.35 -10.34
CA ARG A 55 -13.13 7.21 -9.36
C ARG A 55 -14.46 6.96 -10.06
N GLN A 56 -14.77 7.72 -11.10
CA GLN A 56 -16.06 7.67 -11.78
C GLN A 56 -16.18 6.50 -12.77
N THR A 57 -15.11 6.14 -13.48
CA THR A 57 -15.18 5.12 -14.55
C THR A 57 -14.84 3.71 -14.07
N GLU A 58 -13.98 3.57 -13.05
CA GLU A 58 -13.50 2.26 -12.59
C GLU A 58 -13.99 1.94 -11.19
N PHE A 59 -13.65 2.79 -10.21
CA PHE A 59 -13.83 2.45 -8.79
C PHE A 59 -15.31 2.36 -8.39
N LEU A 60 -16.11 3.40 -8.67
CA LEU A 60 -17.53 3.40 -8.31
C LEU A 60 -18.32 2.30 -9.04
N PRO A 61 -18.13 2.07 -10.36
CA PRO A 61 -18.78 0.95 -11.03
C PRO A 61 -18.38 -0.43 -10.47
N ALA A 62 -17.09 -0.65 -10.16
CA ALA A 62 -16.64 -1.90 -9.55
C ALA A 62 -17.25 -2.12 -8.16
N MET A 63 -17.31 -1.09 -7.32
CA MET A 63 -17.97 -1.17 -6.01
C MET A 63 -19.47 -1.42 -6.13
N SER A 64 -20.14 -0.78 -7.09
CA SER A 64 -21.58 -0.98 -7.35
C SER A 64 -21.88 -2.40 -7.86
N ALA A 65 -21.01 -2.98 -8.68
CA ALA A 65 -21.14 -4.36 -9.13
C ALA A 65 -21.06 -5.37 -7.98
N LEU A 66 -20.25 -5.08 -6.95
CA LEU A 66 -20.13 -5.89 -5.74
C LEU A 66 -21.32 -5.71 -4.79
N GLU A 67 -21.93 -4.52 -4.76
CA GLU A 67 -22.98 -4.13 -3.81
C GLU A 67 -24.13 -5.15 -3.77
N HIS A 68 -24.57 -5.65 -4.94
CA HIS A 68 -25.64 -6.64 -5.05
C HIS A 68 -25.37 -7.98 -4.35
N CYS A 69 -24.10 -8.31 -4.10
CA CYS A 69 -23.68 -9.54 -3.42
C CYS A 69 -23.33 -9.30 -1.94
N THR A 70 -23.45 -8.06 -1.44
CA THR A 70 -23.16 -7.73 -0.04
C THR A 70 -24.33 -8.05 0.89
N CYS A 71 -24.03 -8.44 2.12
CA CYS A 71 -25.04 -8.79 3.12
C CYS A 71 -26.05 -7.65 3.35
N SER A 72 -25.57 -6.42 3.53
CA SER A 72 -26.42 -5.24 3.70
C SER A 72 -27.42 -5.02 2.56
N TRP A 73 -27.01 -5.20 1.30
CA TRP A 73 -27.91 -5.02 0.16
C TRP A 73 -28.93 -6.15 0.06
N ILE A 74 -28.49 -7.39 0.28
CA ILE A 74 -29.35 -8.57 0.25
C ILE A 74 -30.42 -8.50 1.36
N LEU A 75 -30.03 -8.15 2.58
CA LEU A 75 -30.96 -8.01 3.72
C LEU A 75 -31.98 -6.89 3.50
N THR A 76 -31.62 -5.81 2.81
CA THR A 76 -32.55 -4.70 2.52
C THR A 76 -33.53 -5.00 1.38
N HIS A 77 -33.20 -5.96 0.50
CA HIS A 77 -34.02 -6.35 -0.66
C HIS A 77 -34.54 -7.80 -0.57
N LEU A 78 -34.50 -8.39 0.62
CA LEU A 78 -34.79 -9.81 0.85
C LEU A 78 -36.21 -10.20 0.41
N ASP A 79 -37.18 -9.30 0.59
CA ASP A 79 -38.58 -9.47 0.16
C ASP A 79 -38.74 -9.59 -1.37
N GLN A 80 -37.78 -9.05 -2.14
CA GLN A 80 -37.81 -9.04 -3.61
C GLN A 80 -36.97 -10.17 -4.22
N LEU A 81 -35.91 -10.59 -3.53
CA LEU A 81 -34.93 -11.56 -4.03
C LEU A 81 -35.36 -13.02 -3.79
N GLY A 82 -36.24 -13.28 -2.82
CA GLY A 82 -36.60 -14.63 -2.41
C GLY A 82 -35.50 -15.26 -1.52
N PRO A 83 -35.38 -16.61 -1.45
CA PRO A 83 -34.36 -17.26 -0.63
C PRO A 83 -32.96 -16.84 -1.09
N LEU A 84 -32.06 -16.64 -0.12
CA LEU A 84 -30.67 -16.22 -0.35
C LEU A 84 -30.04 -17.04 -1.49
N PRO A 85 -29.43 -16.40 -2.50
CA PRO A 85 -28.73 -17.14 -3.54
C PRO A 85 -27.69 -18.05 -2.89
N GLN A 86 -27.55 -19.29 -3.39
CA GLN A 86 -26.52 -20.25 -2.93
C GLN A 86 -25.07 -19.73 -3.09
N ASN A 87 -24.88 -18.54 -3.65
CA ASN A 87 -23.58 -17.90 -3.83
C ASN A 87 -23.09 -17.30 -2.51
N ARG A 88 -21.79 -17.41 -2.26
CA ARG A 88 -21.13 -16.87 -1.07
C ARG A 88 -21.36 -15.37 -0.96
N ILE A 89 -21.80 -14.91 0.21
CA ILE A 89 -21.97 -13.49 0.52
C ILE A 89 -20.60 -12.81 0.44
N ILE A 90 -20.55 -11.64 -0.20
CA ILE A 90 -19.32 -10.85 -0.28
C ILE A 90 -19.25 -9.90 0.92
N VAL A 91 -18.12 -9.90 1.62
CA VAL A 91 -17.80 -8.97 2.70
C VAL A 91 -16.57 -8.16 2.34
N VAL A 92 -16.76 -6.83 2.26
CA VAL A 92 -15.71 -5.88 1.93
C VAL A 92 -15.07 -5.34 3.20
N TRP A 93 -13.78 -5.59 3.38
CA TRP A 93 -12.99 -5.17 4.53
C TRP A 93 -12.12 -3.96 4.16
N PHE A 94 -12.45 -2.80 4.72
CA PHE A 94 -11.67 -1.58 4.53
C PHE A 94 -10.53 -1.52 5.53
N HIS A 95 -9.32 -1.33 5.02
CA HIS A 95 -8.10 -1.18 5.80
C HIS A 95 -7.61 0.27 5.80
N ASN A 96 -7.08 0.71 6.94
CA ASN A 96 -6.34 1.96 7.03
C ASN A 96 -5.40 1.98 8.25
N GLU A 97 -4.40 2.87 8.23
CA GLU A 97 -3.55 3.19 9.37
C GLU A 97 -3.80 4.61 9.90
N SER A 98 -3.99 4.71 11.21
CA SER A 98 -4.16 5.99 11.91
C SER A 98 -3.06 6.21 12.93
N MET A 99 -2.51 7.42 12.96
CA MET A 99 -1.47 7.84 13.89
C MET A 99 -2.05 8.68 15.03
N PHE A 100 -1.83 8.21 16.26
CA PHE A 100 -2.22 8.89 17.49
C PHE A 100 -0.97 9.35 18.24
N TYR A 101 -0.97 10.58 18.72
CA TYR A 101 0.17 11.13 19.45
C TYR A 101 -0.12 11.26 20.94
N ALA A 102 0.89 11.02 21.78
CA ALA A 102 0.75 11.11 23.23
C ALA A 102 0.30 12.50 23.73
N ASN A 103 0.69 13.56 23.02
CA ASN A 103 0.26 14.92 23.31
C ASN A 103 -0.88 15.39 22.38
N ASN A 104 -1.70 14.49 21.83
CA ASN A 104 -2.94 14.89 21.17
C ASN A 104 -3.85 15.58 22.19
N ARG A 105 -4.11 16.86 21.99
CA ARG A 105 -4.79 17.74 22.94
C ARG A 105 -5.96 18.45 22.27
N ARG A 106 -6.93 18.84 23.10
CA ARG A 106 -7.97 19.79 22.68
C ARG A 106 -7.34 21.17 22.55
N ASN A 107 -7.19 21.62 21.31
CA ASN A 107 -6.65 22.95 20.96
C ASN A 107 -7.71 24.07 21.00
N LEU A 108 -8.94 23.71 21.38
CA LEU A 108 -10.06 24.61 21.64
C LEU A 108 -10.25 24.67 23.14
N ILE A 109 -9.92 25.82 23.72
CA ILE A 109 -10.09 26.10 25.14
C ILE A 109 -10.78 27.45 25.29
N TRP A 110 -11.41 27.65 26.44
CA TRP A 110 -11.78 28.99 26.88
C TRP A 110 -10.53 29.69 27.39
N CYS A 111 -10.09 30.73 26.69
CA CYS A 111 -8.91 31.49 27.08
C CYS A 111 -9.31 32.68 27.96
N ASP A 112 -8.66 32.79 29.12
CA ASP A 112 -8.70 34.01 29.94
C ASP A 112 -8.06 35.17 29.14
N PRO A 113 -8.60 36.40 29.21
CA PRO A 113 -8.02 37.58 28.56
C PRO A 113 -6.53 37.82 28.86
N ASN A 114 -6.09 37.44 30.06
CA ASN A 114 -4.73 37.65 30.56
C ASN A 114 -3.86 36.38 30.49
N LEU A 115 -4.35 35.31 29.85
CA LEU A 115 -3.62 34.05 29.75
C LEU A 115 -2.33 34.25 28.96
N LYS A 116 -1.19 34.20 29.66
CA LYS A 116 0.13 34.21 29.02
C LYS A 116 0.38 32.86 28.35
N ALA A 117 0.98 32.89 27.16
CA ALA A 117 1.34 31.68 26.43
C ALA A 117 2.33 30.83 27.26
N THR A 118 1.86 29.70 27.79
CA THR A 118 2.72 28.75 28.50
C THR A 118 3.52 27.94 27.48
N PRO A 119 4.87 27.92 27.55
CA PRO A 119 5.70 27.07 26.71
C PRO A 119 5.24 25.61 26.81
N GLN A 120 5.10 24.96 25.66
CA GLN A 120 4.68 23.57 25.57
C GLN A 120 5.87 22.68 25.22
N PRO A 121 5.85 21.39 25.61
CA PRO A 121 6.81 20.42 25.11
C PRO A 121 6.86 20.49 23.58
N LYS A 122 8.08 20.48 23.02
CA LYS A 122 8.27 20.55 21.57
C LYS A 122 7.71 19.28 20.92
N GLY A 123 6.74 19.44 20.02
CA GLY A 123 6.15 18.37 19.22
C GLY A 123 4.99 17.63 19.89
N GLU A 124 4.39 16.70 19.15
CA GLU A 124 3.16 15.98 19.55
C GLU A 124 3.45 14.79 20.48
N GLY A 125 4.71 14.56 20.82
CA GLY A 125 5.14 13.42 21.65
C GLY A 125 5.22 12.12 20.84
N PRO A 126 5.48 10.99 21.51
CA PRO A 126 5.67 9.71 20.82
C PRO A 126 4.39 9.22 20.13
N PRO A 127 4.45 8.78 18.86
CA PRO A 127 3.27 8.29 18.13
C PRO A 127 2.93 6.83 18.45
N LEU A 128 1.67 6.48 18.29
CA LEU A 128 1.13 5.12 18.27
C LEU A 128 0.30 5.00 17.00
N MET A 129 0.71 4.11 16.11
CA MET A 129 -0.07 3.76 14.93
C MET A 129 -1.05 2.65 15.33
N ALA A 130 -2.30 2.77 14.90
CA ALA A 130 -3.27 1.70 14.89
C ALA A 130 -3.60 1.36 13.43
N ALA A 131 -3.58 0.07 13.08
CA ALA A 131 -3.99 -0.44 11.79
C ALA A 131 -4.99 -1.58 12.01
N ASP A 132 -6.07 -1.62 11.24
CA ASP A 132 -7.12 -2.62 11.41
C ASP A 132 -7.98 -2.75 10.14
N PHE A 133 -8.87 -3.74 10.13
CA PHE A 133 -9.86 -3.96 9.08
C PHE A 133 -11.27 -3.79 9.64
N VAL A 134 -12.12 -3.10 8.89
CA VAL A 134 -13.52 -2.89 9.26
C VAL A 134 -14.44 -3.05 8.04
N PRO A 135 -15.46 -3.92 8.09
CA PRO A 135 -16.53 -3.98 7.12
C PRO A 135 -17.74 -3.22 7.67
N GLN A 136 -18.81 -3.16 6.88
CA GLN A 136 -20.04 -2.53 7.30
C GLN A 136 -20.75 -3.32 8.43
N ASP A 137 -20.71 -4.65 8.38
CA ASP A 137 -21.64 -5.49 9.13
C ASP A 137 -21.07 -6.07 10.44
N TYR A 138 -19.74 -6.20 10.57
CA TYR A 138 -19.10 -6.95 11.66
C TYR A 138 -18.31 -6.09 12.65
N GLY A 139 -18.01 -4.83 12.31
CA GLY A 139 -17.08 -4.01 13.07
C GLY A 139 -15.62 -4.47 12.94
N TRP A 140 -14.78 -4.26 13.96
CA TRP A 140 -13.36 -4.59 13.87
C TRP A 140 -13.12 -6.10 13.70
N LEU A 141 -12.19 -6.48 12.82
CA LEU A 141 -11.91 -7.88 12.52
C LEU A 141 -11.35 -8.64 13.73
N CYS A 142 -12.17 -9.54 14.26
CA CYS A 142 -11.86 -10.41 15.38
C CYS A 142 -12.38 -11.83 15.12
N SER A 143 -11.81 -12.83 15.78
CA SER A 143 -12.38 -14.18 15.81
C SER A 143 -13.71 -14.19 16.58
N HIS A 144 -14.58 -15.17 16.28
CA HIS A 144 -15.88 -15.34 16.95
C HIS A 144 -15.78 -15.47 18.48
N ASP A 145 -14.68 -16.03 18.99
CA ASP A 145 -14.42 -16.15 20.42
C ASP A 145 -13.81 -14.88 21.05
N GLY A 146 -13.53 -13.85 20.24
CA GLY A 146 -12.91 -12.58 20.65
C GLY A 146 -11.45 -12.68 21.08
N LYS A 147 -10.79 -13.84 20.92
CA LYS A 147 -9.41 -14.05 21.40
C LYS A 147 -8.34 -13.61 20.41
N ARG A 148 -8.67 -13.60 19.11
CA ARG A 148 -7.79 -13.10 18.04
C ARG A 148 -8.38 -11.82 17.48
N SER A 149 -7.53 -10.85 17.20
CA SER A 149 -7.88 -9.61 16.51
C SER A 149 -6.83 -9.33 15.46
N ALA A 150 -7.25 -8.80 14.31
CA ALA A 150 -6.32 -8.32 13.30
C ALA A 150 -5.58 -7.05 13.76
N GLN A 151 -6.16 -6.28 14.69
CA GLN A 151 -5.65 -4.98 15.12
C GLN A 151 -4.15 -4.96 15.44
N VAL A 152 -3.45 -4.02 14.82
CA VAL A 152 -2.04 -3.78 15.08
C VAL A 152 -1.85 -2.43 15.78
N LEU A 153 -1.29 -2.48 16.99
CA LEU A 153 -0.77 -1.31 17.70
C LEU A 153 0.75 -1.22 17.55
N PHE A 154 1.21 -0.25 16.77
CA PHE A 154 2.61 -0.09 16.40
C PHE A 154 3.20 1.20 16.98
N LYS A 155 4.17 1.04 17.90
CA LYS A 155 4.92 2.15 18.50
C LYS A 155 5.98 2.67 17.53
N ALA A 156 5.59 3.58 16.64
CA ALA A 156 6.47 4.17 15.65
C ALA A 156 7.53 5.11 16.27
N GLY A 157 8.64 5.29 15.55
CA GLY A 157 9.68 6.28 15.83
C GLY A 157 11.04 5.72 16.24
N LYS A 158 12.04 6.62 16.26
CA LYS A 158 13.42 6.34 16.64
C LYS A 158 13.50 5.88 18.11
N GLY A 159 14.24 4.81 18.38
CA GLY A 159 14.32 4.19 19.72
C GLY A 159 13.08 3.36 20.09
N ARG A 160 12.23 3.01 19.12
CA ARG A 160 11.05 2.16 19.27
C ARG A 160 11.03 1.10 18.15
N LYS A 161 9.85 0.75 17.63
CA LYS A 161 9.71 -0.26 16.55
C LYS A 161 10.08 0.26 15.15
N GLY A 162 10.51 1.52 15.02
CA GLY A 162 10.90 2.11 13.74
C GLY A 162 9.69 2.56 12.91
N TYR A 163 9.65 2.15 11.65
CA TYR A 163 8.60 2.50 10.68
C TYR A 163 7.71 1.28 10.40
N PHE A 164 6.44 1.53 10.09
CA PHE A 164 5.54 0.47 9.61
C PHE A 164 5.87 0.17 8.15
N THR A 165 6.31 -1.05 7.87
CA THR A 165 6.85 -1.45 6.56
C THR A 165 5.88 -2.35 5.82
N ASN A 166 6.10 -2.55 4.52
CA ASN A 166 5.36 -3.55 3.73
C ASN A 166 5.38 -4.96 4.37
N LYS A 167 6.48 -5.36 5.04
CA LYS A 167 6.51 -6.64 5.79
C LYS A 167 5.45 -6.68 6.89
N ASN A 168 5.20 -5.55 7.55
CA ASN A 168 4.13 -5.45 8.55
C ASN A 168 2.74 -5.53 7.91
N ILE A 169 2.54 -4.91 6.74
CA ILE A 169 1.29 -5.02 5.96
C ILE A 169 1.00 -6.47 5.58
N LEU A 170 2.00 -7.17 5.03
CA LEU A 170 1.86 -8.58 4.66
C LEU A 170 1.57 -9.46 5.88
N ALA A 171 2.23 -9.23 7.01
CA ALA A 171 1.97 -9.97 8.25
C ALA A 171 0.55 -9.69 8.78
N HIS A 172 0.11 -8.44 8.73
CA HIS A 172 -1.23 -8.03 9.16
C HIS A 172 -2.31 -8.65 8.27
N ALA A 173 -2.15 -8.60 6.95
CA ALA A 173 -3.06 -9.24 6.00
C ALA A 173 -3.14 -10.76 6.19
N LYS A 174 -2.01 -11.43 6.49
CA LYS A 174 -2.00 -12.87 6.82
C LYS A 174 -2.84 -13.19 8.06
N ILE A 175 -2.68 -12.41 9.14
CA ILE A 175 -3.49 -12.60 10.35
C ILE A 175 -4.97 -12.42 10.04
N ALA A 176 -5.33 -11.41 9.23
CA ALA A 176 -6.69 -11.20 8.80
C ALA A 176 -7.23 -12.39 7.99
N MET A 177 -6.47 -12.89 7.00
CA MET A 177 -6.83 -14.07 6.22
C MET A 177 -7.02 -15.31 7.10
N ASP A 178 -6.12 -15.57 8.05
CA ASP A 178 -6.24 -16.72 8.98
C ASP A 178 -7.53 -16.66 9.82
N ILE A 179 -7.91 -15.46 10.28
CA ILE A 179 -9.16 -15.27 11.03
C ILE A 179 -10.35 -15.55 10.12
N LEU A 180 -10.36 -14.97 8.92
CA LEU A 180 -11.48 -15.12 7.99
C LEU A 180 -11.66 -16.57 7.51
N GLU A 181 -10.58 -17.25 7.16
CA GLU A 181 -10.63 -18.64 6.70
C GLU A 181 -11.13 -19.59 7.79
N THR A 182 -10.83 -19.29 9.06
CA THR A 182 -11.29 -20.09 10.21
C THR A 182 -12.74 -19.77 10.61
N ASN A 183 -13.11 -18.49 10.60
CA ASN A 183 -14.36 -18.02 11.19
C ASN A 183 -15.48 -17.83 10.16
N TYR A 184 -15.16 -17.52 8.91
CA TYR A 184 -16.12 -17.17 7.86
C TYR A 184 -15.87 -17.95 6.55
N PRO A 185 -15.76 -19.30 6.59
CA PRO A 185 -15.36 -20.10 5.42
C PRO A 185 -16.38 -20.10 4.26
N ASP A 186 -17.62 -19.73 4.54
CA ASP A 186 -18.73 -19.70 3.57
C ASP A 186 -18.95 -18.32 2.94
N GLU A 187 -18.10 -17.35 3.27
CA GLU A 187 -18.13 -16.00 2.72
C GLU A 187 -17.00 -15.79 1.71
N GLU A 188 -17.16 -14.79 0.86
CA GLU A 188 -16.11 -14.28 -0.01
C GLU A 188 -15.64 -12.94 0.54
N HIS A 189 -14.33 -12.75 0.66
CA HIS A 189 -13.76 -11.59 1.34
C HIS A 189 -12.92 -10.75 0.40
N ILE A 190 -13.22 -9.46 0.35
CA ILE A 190 -12.49 -8.48 -0.45
C ILE A 190 -11.78 -7.51 0.49
N PHE A 191 -10.46 -7.41 0.39
CA PHE A 191 -9.69 -6.41 1.12
C PHE A 191 -9.50 -5.14 0.28
N VAL A 192 -9.82 -4.00 0.87
CA VAL A 192 -9.63 -2.69 0.25
C VAL A 192 -8.55 -1.92 1.01
N PHE A 193 -7.47 -1.61 0.30
CA PHE A 193 -6.36 -0.79 0.79
C PHE A 193 -6.32 0.53 0.03
N ASP A 194 -5.71 1.55 0.63
CA ASP A 194 -5.34 2.75 -0.11
C ASP A 194 -4.10 2.51 -1.00
N ASN A 195 -3.76 3.51 -1.82
CA ASN A 195 -2.62 3.45 -2.74
C ASN A 195 -1.29 3.88 -2.11
N ALA A 196 -1.14 3.80 -0.78
CA ALA A 196 0.12 4.11 -0.12
C ALA A 196 1.26 3.29 -0.73
N THR A 197 2.45 3.90 -0.82
CA THR A 197 3.62 3.27 -1.45
C THR A 197 4.03 1.97 -0.74
N THR A 198 3.73 1.84 0.55
CA THR A 198 3.90 0.61 1.33
C THR A 198 2.98 -0.53 0.90
N HIS A 199 1.78 -0.24 0.40
CA HIS A 199 0.83 -1.23 -0.12
C HIS A 199 1.19 -1.67 -1.54
N ARG A 200 1.77 -0.77 -2.34
CA ARG A 200 2.17 -1.01 -3.73
C ARG A 200 3.58 -1.59 -3.90
N LYS A 201 4.25 -1.93 -2.80
CA LYS A 201 5.63 -2.44 -2.86
C LYS A 201 5.63 -3.83 -3.48
N GLN A 202 6.43 -4.01 -4.53
CA GLN A 202 6.70 -5.31 -5.13
C GLN A 202 7.72 -6.10 -4.28
N ALA A 203 7.98 -7.36 -4.66
CA ALA A 203 9.04 -8.15 -4.04
C ALA A 203 10.39 -7.42 -4.12
N ASP A 204 11.27 -7.65 -3.14
CA ASP A 204 12.56 -6.96 -3.03
C ASP A 204 13.46 -7.16 -4.27
N ASN A 205 13.30 -8.27 -4.99
CA ASN A 205 14.00 -8.60 -6.24
C ASN A 205 13.12 -8.46 -7.49
N ALA A 206 11.99 -7.75 -7.42
CA ALA A 206 11.09 -7.63 -8.56
C ALA A 206 11.74 -6.84 -9.72
N LEU A 207 11.34 -7.19 -10.95
CA LEU A 207 11.79 -6.55 -12.18
C LEU A 207 11.40 -5.06 -12.19
N SER A 208 12.35 -4.17 -12.44
CA SER A 208 12.08 -2.75 -12.70
C SER A 208 12.62 -2.34 -14.07
N ALA A 209 11.71 -2.19 -15.05
CA ALA A 209 12.06 -1.80 -16.41
C ALA A 209 12.50 -0.33 -16.51
N CYS A 210 12.02 0.54 -15.61
CA CYS A 210 12.20 1.99 -15.70
C CYS A 210 13.67 2.46 -15.59
N CYS A 211 14.56 1.60 -15.09
CA CYS A 211 15.96 1.93 -14.85
C CYS A 211 16.94 1.00 -15.57
N MET A 212 16.46 0.13 -16.46
CA MET A 212 17.34 -0.84 -17.12
C MET A 212 18.33 -0.18 -18.08
N PRO A 213 19.64 -0.48 -17.97
CA PRO A 213 20.61 0.01 -18.94
C PRO A 213 20.37 -0.67 -20.28
N LYS A 214 20.64 0.08 -21.36
CA LYS A 214 20.58 -0.46 -22.73
C LYS A 214 21.60 -1.58 -22.93
N SER A 215 22.83 -1.36 -22.48
CA SER A 215 23.96 -2.28 -22.64
C SER A 215 24.07 -3.24 -21.46
N SER A 216 24.74 -4.37 -21.67
CA SER A 216 25.12 -5.27 -20.58
C SER A 216 25.99 -4.52 -19.57
N SER A 217 25.92 -4.93 -18.30
CA SER A 217 26.82 -4.44 -17.26
C SER A 217 28.28 -4.73 -17.65
N SER A 218 29.23 -3.92 -17.19
CA SER A 218 30.66 -4.20 -17.37
C SER A 218 31.23 -4.92 -16.14
N LEU A 219 32.41 -5.52 -16.27
CA LEU A 219 33.13 -6.14 -15.14
C LEU A 219 33.45 -5.10 -14.04
N ASP A 220 33.69 -3.85 -14.43
CA ASP A 220 33.96 -2.72 -13.52
C ASP A 220 32.69 -2.17 -12.86
N TRP A 221 31.51 -2.46 -13.43
CA TRP A 221 30.21 -2.03 -12.90
C TRP A 221 29.15 -3.14 -13.02
N PRO A 222 29.33 -4.29 -12.35
CA PRO A 222 28.47 -5.46 -12.49
C PRO A 222 27.09 -5.29 -11.82
N ASN A 223 26.91 -4.21 -11.07
CA ASN A 223 25.83 -4.03 -10.10
C ASN A 223 24.57 -3.41 -10.72
N PHE A 224 23.96 -4.08 -11.71
CA PHE A 224 22.58 -3.77 -12.06
C PHE A 224 21.63 -4.78 -11.40
N GLY A 225 20.81 -4.30 -10.47
CA GLY A 225 19.91 -5.14 -9.67
C GLY A 225 19.11 -4.30 -8.68
N CYS A 226 18.58 -4.96 -7.65
CA CYS A 226 17.82 -4.30 -6.59
C CYS A 226 18.71 -4.03 -5.39
N SER A 227 18.61 -2.82 -4.83
CA SER A 227 19.25 -2.47 -3.57
C SER A 227 18.29 -2.77 -2.42
N VAL A 228 18.73 -3.61 -1.48
CA VAL A 228 17.91 -4.07 -0.35
C VAL A 228 18.64 -3.82 0.95
N ASP A 229 17.92 -3.35 1.96
CA ASP A 229 18.48 -3.16 3.31
C ASP A 229 19.03 -4.50 3.83
N SER A 230 20.34 -4.53 4.11
CA SER A 230 20.98 -5.65 4.81
C SER A 230 20.27 -5.86 6.14
N VAL A 231 20.06 -7.11 6.57
CA VAL A 231 19.44 -7.45 7.86
C VAL A 231 20.43 -8.15 8.78
N ASN A 232 20.39 -7.81 10.07
CA ASN A 232 21.13 -8.50 11.13
C ASN A 232 20.51 -9.88 11.39
N ALA A 233 21.21 -10.70 12.19
CA ALA A 233 20.69 -12.00 12.66
C ALA A 233 19.30 -11.89 13.33
N ASP A 234 18.99 -10.75 13.94
CA ASP A 234 17.70 -10.47 14.58
C ASP A 234 16.61 -9.94 13.62
N GLY A 235 16.87 -9.90 12.32
CA GLY A 235 15.92 -9.45 11.29
C GLY A 235 15.72 -7.92 11.19
N HIS A 236 16.47 -7.14 11.96
CA HIS A 236 16.49 -5.68 11.88
C HIS A 236 17.48 -5.17 10.83
N PRO A 237 17.23 -4.02 10.17
CA PRO A 237 18.18 -3.44 9.22
C PRO A 237 19.55 -3.19 9.84
N PHE A 238 20.61 -3.66 9.19
CA PHE A 238 22.00 -3.39 9.55
C PHE A 238 22.29 -1.91 9.32
N LEU A 239 22.85 -1.27 10.33
CA LEU A 239 23.28 0.12 10.28
C LEU A 239 24.80 0.15 10.11
N GLU A 240 25.27 0.57 8.93
CA GLU A 240 26.70 0.74 8.64
C GLU A 240 27.30 1.88 9.49
N THR A 241 26.50 2.91 9.71
CA THR A 241 26.78 3.98 10.68
C THR A 241 25.50 4.31 11.45
N LYS A 242 25.57 5.18 12.47
CA LYS A 242 24.39 5.57 13.29
C LYS A 242 23.18 6.10 12.47
N GLN A 243 23.35 6.44 11.20
CA GLN A 243 22.29 7.00 10.34
C GLN A 243 22.16 6.34 8.96
N VAL A 244 23.14 5.55 8.52
CA VAL A 244 23.13 4.94 7.18
C VAL A 244 22.85 3.45 7.30
N ARG A 245 21.81 2.99 6.62
CA ARG A 245 21.52 1.55 6.46
C ARG A 245 22.49 0.99 5.44
N LYS A 246 23.09 -0.16 5.76
CA LYS A 246 23.83 -0.91 4.75
C LYS A 246 22.81 -1.48 3.77
N GLN A 247 23.12 -1.36 2.49
CA GLN A 247 22.33 -1.98 1.44
C GLN A 247 23.18 -3.01 0.72
N ASP A 248 22.61 -4.19 0.50
CA ASP A 248 23.18 -5.23 -0.34
C ASP A 248 22.49 -5.18 -1.71
N TRP A 249 23.28 -5.44 -2.75
CA TRP A 249 22.77 -5.62 -4.09
C TRP A 249 22.34 -7.06 -4.28
N ILE A 250 21.12 -7.25 -4.76
CA ILE A 250 20.61 -8.56 -5.17
C ILE A 250 20.21 -8.52 -6.65
N PRO A 251 20.40 -9.62 -7.40
CA PRO A 251 19.92 -9.69 -8.78
C PRO A 251 18.38 -9.62 -8.80
N MET A 252 17.84 -8.96 -9.81
CA MET A 252 16.40 -9.07 -10.08
C MET A 252 16.04 -10.52 -10.39
N ARG A 253 14.85 -10.94 -9.99
CA ARG A 253 14.33 -12.25 -10.36
C ARG A 253 14.05 -12.31 -11.86
N ASP A 254 14.23 -13.49 -12.43
CA ASP A 254 13.83 -13.77 -13.79
C ASP A 254 12.32 -13.60 -13.97
N THR A 255 11.91 -13.33 -15.19
CA THR A 255 10.50 -13.15 -15.55
C THR A 255 10.02 -14.30 -16.42
N VAL A 256 8.72 -14.57 -16.40
CA VAL A 256 8.07 -15.50 -17.33
C VAL A 256 7.46 -14.69 -18.45
N ILE A 257 7.66 -15.14 -19.69
CA ILE A 257 7.07 -14.49 -20.87
C ILE A 257 5.61 -14.90 -20.96
N PRO A 258 4.66 -13.94 -20.95
CA PRO A 258 3.24 -14.24 -21.06
C PRO A 258 2.94 -15.07 -22.31
N GLY A 259 2.16 -16.15 -22.15
CA GLY A 259 1.69 -17.00 -23.26
C GLY A 259 2.64 -18.09 -23.74
N THR A 260 3.90 -18.13 -23.28
CA THR A 260 4.85 -19.19 -23.64
C THR A 260 5.37 -19.98 -22.43
N ASP A 261 5.04 -19.54 -21.21
CA ASP A 261 5.58 -20.03 -19.93
C ASP A 261 7.11 -20.16 -19.88
N THR A 262 7.80 -19.50 -20.82
CA THR A 262 9.26 -19.57 -20.95
C THR A 262 9.88 -18.54 -20.02
N VAL A 263 10.89 -18.97 -19.27
CA VAL A 263 11.64 -18.10 -18.37
C VAL A 263 12.61 -17.24 -19.19
N GLN A 264 12.45 -15.92 -19.10
CA GLN A 264 13.42 -14.95 -19.57
C GLN A 264 14.42 -14.65 -18.46
N HIS A 265 15.63 -15.18 -18.62
CA HIS A 265 16.75 -14.89 -17.74
C HIS A 265 17.26 -13.47 -17.96
N LEU A 266 17.34 -12.67 -16.90
CA LEU A 266 17.81 -11.28 -16.98
C LEU A 266 19.34 -11.14 -16.95
N TYR A 267 19.99 -12.16 -16.40
CA TYR A 267 21.42 -12.23 -16.21
C TYR A 267 21.98 -13.36 -17.08
N PHE A 268 23.23 -13.20 -17.52
CA PHE A 268 23.97 -14.29 -18.13
C PHE A 268 24.28 -15.37 -17.09
N PRO A 269 24.35 -16.66 -17.47
CA PRO A 269 24.67 -17.71 -16.53
C PRO A 269 26.11 -17.56 -16.01
N HIS A 270 26.39 -18.11 -14.82
CA HIS A 270 27.72 -17.98 -14.19
C HIS A 270 28.86 -18.63 -14.98
N ASN A 271 28.55 -19.54 -15.90
CA ASN A 271 29.52 -20.18 -16.80
C ASN A 271 29.66 -19.46 -18.16
N HIS A 272 29.06 -18.28 -18.33
CA HIS A 272 29.11 -17.55 -19.59
C HIS A 272 30.56 -17.10 -19.89
N PRO A 273 31.06 -17.28 -21.13
CA PRO A 273 32.49 -17.18 -21.44
C PRO A 273 33.09 -15.78 -21.29
N SER A 274 32.30 -14.73 -21.49
CA SER A 274 32.77 -13.33 -21.45
C SER A 274 32.11 -12.49 -20.35
N LEU A 275 30.81 -12.67 -20.14
CA LEU A 275 29.98 -11.90 -19.20
C LEU A 275 29.31 -12.76 -18.09
N PRO A 276 30.04 -13.58 -17.31
CA PRO A 276 29.44 -14.49 -16.33
C PRO A 276 28.67 -13.75 -15.22
N GLY A 277 27.39 -14.08 -15.04
CA GLY A 277 26.54 -13.50 -13.98
C GLY A 277 26.14 -12.03 -14.18
N GLN A 278 26.50 -11.43 -15.31
CA GLN A 278 26.22 -10.01 -15.56
C GLN A 278 24.80 -9.78 -16.07
N PHE A 279 24.24 -8.61 -15.78
CA PHE A 279 22.95 -8.22 -16.35
C PHE A 279 23.08 -8.03 -17.86
N LYS A 280 22.15 -8.60 -18.61
CA LYS A 280 22.19 -8.64 -20.09
C LYS A 280 22.04 -7.26 -20.74
N GLY A 281 21.33 -6.33 -20.11
CA GLY A 281 20.95 -5.06 -20.73
C GLY A 281 19.72 -5.21 -21.63
N MET A 282 18.99 -4.11 -21.83
CA MET A 282 17.76 -4.14 -22.62
C MET A 282 17.99 -4.59 -24.07
N ALA A 283 19.12 -4.25 -24.69
CA ALA A 283 19.39 -4.63 -26.08
C ALA A 283 19.43 -6.15 -26.26
N VAL A 284 20.17 -6.85 -25.41
CA VAL A 284 20.28 -8.31 -25.45
C VAL A 284 18.95 -8.97 -25.09
N LEU A 285 18.25 -8.47 -24.07
CA LEU A 285 16.92 -9.00 -23.71
C LEU A 285 15.91 -8.83 -24.85
N LEU A 286 15.92 -7.70 -25.54
CA LEU A 286 15.07 -7.48 -26.70
C LEU A 286 15.54 -8.31 -27.91
N GLU A 287 16.84 -8.53 -28.10
CA GLU A 287 17.34 -9.43 -29.15
C GLU A 287 16.86 -10.87 -28.93
N GLU A 288 16.92 -11.34 -27.69
CA GLU A 288 16.41 -12.66 -27.28
C GLU A 288 14.89 -12.79 -27.50
N GLN A 289 14.15 -11.68 -27.41
CA GLN A 289 12.68 -11.66 -27.54
C GLN A 289 12.15 -11.26 -28.93
N TRP A 290 12.92 -10.53 -29.76
CA TRP A 290 12.37 -9.78 -30.90
C TRP A 290 12.91 -10.17 -32.29
N PHE A 291 13.94 -11.01 -32.42
CA PHE A 291 14.44 -11.42 -33.75
C PHE A 291 13.68 -12.58 -34.41
N PHE A 292 12.77 -13.22 -33.69
CA PHE A 292 12.16 -14.48 -34.11
C PHE A 292 10.66 -14.40 -34.43
N ILE A 293 9.93 -13.43 -33.88
CA ILE A 293 8.47 -13.36 -34.06
C ILE A 293 8.11 -13.17 -35.55
N ASN A 294 8.75 -12.23 -36.25
CA ASN A 294 8.46 -12.02 -37.67
C ASN A 294 8.95 -13.20 -38.54
N ALA A 295 10.12 -13.78 -38.25
CA ALA A 295 10.66 -14.94 -38.98
C ALA A 295 9.77 -16.18 -38.88
N TYR A 296 9.24 -16.47 -37.68
CA TYR A 296 8.33 -17.59 -37.47
C TYR A 296 6.93 -17.30 -38.03
N CYS A 297 6.45 -16.04 -37.99
CA CYS A 297 5.23 -15.65 -38.72
C CYS A 297 5.37 -15.84 -40.24
N CYS A 298 6.58 -15.68 -40.79
CA CYS A 298 6.90 -15.98 -42.19
C CYS A 298 7.19 -17.47 -42.46
N SER A 299 6.86 -18.37 -41.54
CA SER A 299 7.04 -19.84 -41.67
C SER A 299 8.49 -20.30 -41.90
N LEU A 300 9.48 -19.53 -41.45
CA LEU A 300 10.90 -19.89 -41.60
C LEU A 300 11.32 -21.00 -40.62
N THR A 301 12.14 -21.93 -41.10
CA THR A 301 12.78 -22.94 -40.24
C THR A 301 13.89 -22.30 -39.38
N GLY A 302 14.29 -22.95 -38.28
CA GLY A 302 15.34 -22.44 -37.38
C GLY A 302 16.63 -22.00 -38.09
N PRO A 303 17.21 -22.80 -39.02
CA PRO A 303 18.38 -22.39 -39.79
C PRO A 303 18.14 -21.17 -40.72
N GLN A 304 16.96 -21.09 -41.35
CA GLN A 304 16.60 -19.97 -42.24
C GLN A 304 16.36 -18.68 -41.45
N ALA A 305 15.73 -18.77 -40.27
CA ALA A 305 15.54 -17.67 -39.36
C ALA A 305 16.90 -17.11 -38.87
N ALA A 306 17.86 -17.99 -38.54
CA ALA A 306 19.22 -17.58 -38.16
C ALA A 306 19.97 -16.86 -39.29
N TRP A 307 19.80 -17.30 -40.55
CA TRP A 307 20.34 -16.61 -41.71
C TRP A 307 19.67 -15.23 -41.94
N ALA A 308 18.34 -15.18 -41.85
CA ALA A 308 17.56 -13.96 -42.05
C ALA A 308 17.93 -12.89 -41.01
N ALA A 309 18.06 -13.28 -39.74
CA ALA A 309 18.52 -12.39 -38.67
C ALA A 309 19.92 -11.83 -38.95
N LYS A 310 20.84 -12.64 -39.49
CA LYS A 310 22.20 -12.18 -39.86
C LYS A 310 22.21 -11.20 -41.04
N LYS A 311 21.28 -11.36 -41.99
CA LYS A 311 21.18 -10.55 -43.21
C LYS A 311 20.40 -9.25 -43.01
N TYR A 312 19.38 -9.26 -42.14
CA TYR A 312 18.42 -8.16 -41.95
C TYR A 312 18.49 -7.53 -40.55
N LYS A 313 19.67 -7.51 -39.92
CA LYS A 313 19.97 -7.07 -38.54
C LYS A 313 19.36 -5.74 -38.07
N TRP A 314 18.92 -4.88 -38.99
CA TRP A 314 18.37 -3.55 -38.70
C TRP A 314 16.89 -3.38 -39.09
N HIS A 315 16.25 -4.45 -39.57
CA HIS A 315 14.86 -4.43 -39.98
C HIS A 315 13.98 -5.09 -38.92
N HIS A 316 12.93 -4.39 -38.48
CA HIS A 316 11.98 -4.91 -37.48
C HIS A 316 10.90 -5.82 -38.11
N GLN A 317 10.83 -5.89 -39.44
CA GLN A 317 9.98 -6.80 -40.21
C GLN A 317 10.79 -7.37 -41.38
N LEU A 318 10.69 -8.68 -41.61
CA LEU A 318 11.22 -9.29 -42.83
C LEU A 318 10.30 -8.93 -44.00
N PRO A 319 10.85 -8.72 -45.20
CA PRO A 319 10.03 -8.50 -46.38
C PRO A 319 9.17 -9.74 -46.67
N ASP A 320 7.94 -9.54 -47.17
CA ASP A 320 7.01 -10.63 -47.49
C ASP A 320 7.60 -11.63 -48.50
N SER A 321 8.56 -11.20 -49.33
CA SER A 321 9.32 -12.03 -50.29
C SER A 321 10.53 -12.75 -49.69
N ILE A 322 10.60 -12.93 -48.37
CA ILE A 322 11.76 -13.57 -47.72
C ILE A 322 11.89 -15.04 -48.10
N LEU A 323 10.77 -15.74 -48.35
CA LEU A 323 10.75 -17.15 -48.77
C LEU A 323 11.35 -17.32 -50.17
N ASP A 324 11.07 -16.41 -51.10
CA ASP A 324 11.60 -16.43 -52.47
C ASP A 324 13.13 -16.26 -52.53
N LYS A 325 13.75 -15.78 -51.44
CA LYS A 325 15.20 -15.59 -51.32
C LYS A 325 15.92 -16.78 -50.67
N LEU A 326 15.19 -17.84 -50.35
CA LEU A 326 15.69 -19.04 -49.66
C LEU A 326 15.67 -20.30 -50.55
N GLU A 327 15.20 -20.21 -51.79
CA GLU A 327 15.46 -21.17 -52.88
C GLU A 327 16.88 -21.02 -53.45
#